data_AF-A0A051UHW2-F1
#
_entry.id   AF-A0A051UHW2-F1
#
_cell.length_a   1.000
_cell.length_b   1.000
_cell.length_c   1.000
_cell.angle_alpha   90.00
_cell.angle_beta   90.00
_cell.angle_gamma   90.00
#
_symmetry.space_group_name_H-M   'P 1'
#
loop_
_entity.id
_entity.type
_entity.pdbx_description
1 polymer ?
#
loop_
_entity_poly.entity_id
_entity_poly.type
_entity_poly.pdbx_seq_one_letter_code
_entity_poly.pdbx_strand_id
1 'polypeptide(L)' 'MIPKLLVGVAGMAIALGVSGATTASASTDPNPYSHLSCACKDSDPAGSPALRDKINQGIHQGISAPPATG' A
#
# COMPACT_ATOMS: atom_id res chain seq x y z
N MET A 1 -25.99 4.80 56.98
CA MET A 1 -27.00 4.84 55.90
C MET A 1 -26.42 5.61 54.73
N ILE A 2 -26.31 4.94 53.57
CA ILE A 2 -26.47 5.36 52.15
C ILE A 2 -26.32 4.02 51.39
N PRO A 3 -27.37 3.46 50.75
CA PRO A 3 -27.21 2.24 49.97
C PRO A 3 -26.69 2.60 48.57
N LYS A 4 -25.66 1.86 48.10
CA LYS A 4 -25.12 1.98 46.74
C LYS A 4 -26.23 1.67 45.74
N LEU A 5 -26.46 2.60 44.81
CA LEU A 5 -27.39 2.48 43.70
C LEU A 5 -27.05 1.26 42.85
N LEU A 6 -27.93 0.27 42.88
CA LEU A 6 -28.09 -0.68 41.78
C LEU A 6 -29.08 -0.10 40.77
N VAL A 7 -28.94 -0.55 39.52
CA VAL A 7 -29.93 -0.55 38.43
C VAL A 7 -29.82 0.56 37.38
N GLY A 8 -29.62 0.10 36.14
CA GLY A 8 -30.01 0.78 34.90
C GLY A 8 -28.82 1.02 33.97
N VAL A 9 -28.81 0.69 32.69
CA VAL A 9 -29.85 0.27 31.75
C VAL A 9 -29.09 -0.35 30.57
N ALA A 10 -29.58 -1.48 30.05
CA ALA A 10 -29.19 -1.97 28.74
C ALA A 10 -29.77 -1.04 27.65
N GLY A 11 -28.98 -0.75 26.61
CA GLY A 11 -29.41 -0.03 25.40
C GLY A 11 -28.77 1.36 25.30
N MET A 12 -28.28 1.81 24.15
CA MET A 12 -28.75 1.58 22.79
C MET A 12 -27.61 1.54 21.77
N ALA A 13 -27.81 0.73 20.74
CA ALA A 13 -26.99 0.64 19.55
C ALA A 13 -26.87 2.00 18.86
N ILE A 14 -25.64 2.42 18.58
CA ILE A 14 -25.36 3.61 17.79
C ILE A 14 -25.26 3.16 16.33
N ALA A 15 -26.41 3.09 15.65
CA ALA A 15 -26.45 2.97 14.21
C ALA A 15 -26.13 4.34 13.61
N LEU A 16 -24.86 4.58 13.29
CA LEU A 16 -24.43 5.72 12.47
C LEU A 16 -23.86 5.17 11.18
N GLY A 17 -24.70 5.17 10.15
CA GLY A 17 -24.28 4.99 8.78
C GLY A 17 -23.28 6.09 8.42
N VAL A 18 -22.03 5.69 8.23
CA VAL A 18 -21.01 6.47 7.52
C VAL A 18 -20.55 5.55 6.42
N SER A 19 -20.80 5.99 5.18
CA SER A 19 -20.17 5.51 3.95
C SER A 19 -18.82 4.90 4.26
N GLY A 20 -18.69 3.58 4.02
CA GLY A 20 -17.46 2.85 4.25
C GLY A 20 -16.34 3.42 3.39
N ALA A 21 -15.69 4.47 3.88
CA ALA A 21 -14.28 4.62 3.67
C ALA A 21 -13.71 3.33 4.25
N THR A 22 -13.36 2.40 3.36
CA THR A 22 -12.49 1.30 3.71
C THR A 22 -11.27 1.98 4.32
N THR A 23 -11.20 2.01 5.64
CA THR A 23 -10.00 2.44 6.34
C THR A 23 -8.94 1.47 5.86
N ALA A 24 -8.12 1.90 4.90
CA ALA A 24 -6.93 1.16 4.54
C ALA A 24 -6.19 0.98 5.85
N SER A 25 -6.13 -0.26 6.34
CA SER A 25 -5.42 -0.57 7.56
C SER A 25 -4.03 0.02 7.41
N ALA A 26 -3.65 0.91 8.34
CA ALA A 26 -2.28 1.39 8.40
C ALA A 26 -1.41 0.14 8.58
N SER A 27 -0.76 -0.30 7.51
CA SER A 27 0.07 -1.49 7.53
C SER A 27 1.15 -1.23 8.57
N THR A 28 1.25 -2.10 9.57
CA THR A 28 2.37 -2.12 10.52
C THR A 28 3.63 -2.68 9.87
N ASP A 29 3.58 -2.98 8.57
CA ASP A 29 4.75 -3.41 7.83
C ASP A 29 5.80 -2.29 7.83
N PRO A 30 7.01 -2.56 8.36
CA PRO A 30 8.06 -1.55 8.41
C PRO A 30 8.57 -1.16 7.01
N ASN A 31 8.25 -1.93 5.98
CA ASN A 31 8.55 -1.61 4.59
C ASN A 31 7.29 -1.10 3.86
N PRO A 32 7.19 0.21 3.60
CA PRO A 32 6.01 0.80 2.93
C PRO A 32 5.76 0.27 1.52
N TYR A 33 6.70 -0.50 0.96
CA TYR A 33 6.63 -1.09 -0.38
C TYR A 33 6.32 -2.60 -0.38
N SER A 34 6.10 -3.24 0.77
CA SER A 34 5.88 -4.70 0.84
C SER A 34 4.67 -5.21 0.06
N HIS A 35 3.74 -4.32 -0.29
CA HIS A 35 2.57 -4.65 -1.11
C HIS A 35 2.74 -4.31 -2.60
N LEU A 36 3.91 -3.80 -3.03
CA LEU A 36 4.18 -3.54 -4.43
C LEU A 36 4.63 -4.81 -5.14
N SER A 37 3.89 -5.19 -6.18
CA SER A 37 4.28 -6.27 -7.07
C SER A 37 3.96 -5.86 -8.51
N CYS A 38 4.82 -6.24 -9.44
CA CYS A 38 4.55 -6.11 -10.87
C CYS A 38 4.01 -7.44 -11.38
N ALA A 39 2.70 -7.49 -11.62
CA ALA A 39 2.03 -8.61 -12.27
C ALA A 39 1.38 -8.12 -13.55
N CYS A 40 2.17 -8.03 -14.62
CA CYS A 40 1.63 -7.74 -15.95
C CYS A 40 0.82 -8.95 -16.43
N LYS A 41 -0.35 -8.71 -17.01
CA LYS A 41 -1.16 -9.76 -17.66
C LYS A 41 -0.42 -10.29 -18.89
N ASP A 42 0.14 -9.38 -19.67
CA ASP A 42 0.84 -9.66 -20.91
C ASP A 42 2.29 -10.07 -20.64
N SER A 43 2.81 -10.93 -21.51
CA SER A 43 4.23 -11.26 -21.52
C SER A 43 5.07 -10.07 -21.97
N ASP A 44 6.28 -10.01 -21.43
CA ASP A 44 7.30 -9.08 -21.89
C ASP A 44 7.51 -9.18 -23.41
N PRO A 45 7.66 -8.05 -24.12
CA PRO A 45 7.98 -8.08 -25.54
C PRO A 45 9.33 -8.78 -25.79
N ALA A 46 9.50 -9.27 -27.01
CA ALA A 46 10.74 -9.92 -27.42
C ALA A 46 11.94 -8.97 -27.19
N GLY A 47 13.01 -9.50 -26.60
CA GLY A 47 14.21 -8.73 -26.27
C GLY A 47 14.19 -8.01 -24.92
N SER A 48 13.06 -8.00 -24.19
CA SER A 48 13.00 -7.44 -22.83
C SER A 48 14.08 -7.95 -21.88
N PRO A 49 14.42 -9.26 -21.82
CA PRO A 49 15.47 -9.73 -20.92
C PRO A 49 16.83 -9.06 -21.18
N ALA A 50 17.28 -9.05 -22.44
CA ALA A 50 18.54 -8.44 -22.84
C ALA A 50 18.55 -6.92 -22.60
N LEU A 51 17.42 -6.24 -22.80
CA LEU A 51 17.28 -4.82 -22.47
C LEU A 51 17.43 -4.58 -20.97
N ARG A 52 16.77 -5.39 -20.13
CA ARG A 52 16.87 -5.30 -18.67
C ARG A 52 18.29 -5.56 -18.19
N ASP A 53 19.00 -6.52 -18.76
CA ASP A 53 20.41 -6.78 -18.44
C ASP A 53 21.28 -5.55 -18.72
N LYS A 54 21.07 -4.91 -19.86
CA LYS A 54 21.80 -3.69 -20.23
C LYS A 54 21.47 -2.51 -19.30
N ILE A 55 20.22 -2.37 -18.87
CA ILE A 55 19.82 -1.35 -17.87
C ILE A 55 20.52 -1.63 -16.54
N ASN A 56 20.47 -2.87 -16.04
CA ASN A 56 21.13 -3.25 -14.78
C ASN A 56 22.64 -2.99 -14.83
N GLN A 57 23.28 -3.33 -15.95
CA GLN A 57 24.69 -3.02 -16.18
C GLN A 57 24.96 -1.51 -16.12
N GLY A 58 24.12 -0.70 -16.78
CA GLY A 58 24.25 0.77 -16.75
C GLY A 58 24.12 1.34 -15.34
N ILE A 59 23.20 0.82 -14.52
CA ILE A 59 23.06 1.21 -13.11
C ILE A 59 24.32 0.86 -12.32
N HIS A 60 24.85 -0.36 -12.48
CA HIS A 60 26.10 -0.76 -11.82
C HIS A 60 27.30 0.08 -12.25
N GLN A 61 27.28 0.58 -13.49
CA GLN A 61 28.30 1.47 -14.04
C GLN A 61 28.09 2.95 -13.68
N GLY A 62 26.98 3.30 -13.02
CA GLY A 62 26.66 4.69 -12.66
C GLY A 62 26.28 5.57 -13.87
N ILE A 63 25.81 4.97 -14.96
CA ILE A 63 25.41 5.69 -16.17
C ILE A 63 24.04 6.33 -15.92
N SER A 64 23.96 7.66 -16.05
CA SER A 64 22.70 8.39 -16.07
C SER A 64 22.28 8.70 -17.50
N ALA A 65 20.96 8.78 -17.71
CA ALA A 65 20.46 9.35 -18.95
C ALA A 65 20.84 10.84 -19.03
N PRO A 66 21.18 11.36 -20.22
CA PRO A 66 21.35 12.80 -20.40
C PRO A 66 20.03 13.52 -20.10
N PRO A 67 20.07 14.81 -19.71
CA PRO A 67 18.86 15.59 -19.47
C PRO A 67 17.97 15.57 -20.71
N ALA A 68 16.66 15.39 -20.52
CA ALA A 68 15.70 15.52 -21.60
C ALA A 68 15.70 16.98 -22.07
N THR A 69 16.20 17.23 -23.28
CA THR A 69 16.01 18.51 -23.96
C THR A 69 14.57 18.58 -24.42
N GLY A 70 13.76 19.37 -23.70
CA GLY A 70 12.43 19.79 -24.14
C GLY A 70 12.50 20.87 -25.22
#